data_AF-A0A2A4YWW0-F1
#
_entry.id   AF-A0A2A4YWW0-F1
#
_cell.length_a   1.000
_cell.length_b   1.000
_cell.length_c   1.000
_cell.angle_alpha   90.00
_cell.angle_beta   90.00
_cell.angle_gamma   90.00
#
_symmetry.space_group_name_H-M   'P 1'
#
loop_
_entity.id
_entity.type
_entity.pdbx_description
1 polymer ?
#
loop_
_entity_poly.entity_id
_entity_poly.type
_entity_poly.pdbx_seq_one_letter_code
_entity_poly.pdbx_strand_id
1 'polypeptide(L)'
;MQFTFILTGLLLLVGALARLILDGLAIFESAILRFETLSQTWQNYFPSGLKFIETYMPTALWDPYLMWVLQQPSFAVFGLAGLVFIFMSFMFRRRNKRRLSDEFL
;
A
#
# COMPACT_ATOMS: atom_id res chain seq x y z
N MET A 1 -10.81 16.42 -4.11
CA MET A 1 -10.23 15.16 -4.65
C MET A 1 -8.70 15.09 -4.53
N GLN A 2 -7.91 16.14 -4.82
CA GLN A 2 -6.43 16.04 -4.75
C GLN A 2 -5.88 15.81 -3.33
N PHE A 3 -6.42 16.52 -2.34
CA PHE A 3 -5.97 16.44 -0.95
C PHE A 3 -6.16 15.04 -0.36
N THR A 4 -7.29 14.38 -0.66
CA THR A 4 -7.58 13.03 -0.15
C THR A 4 -6.57 12.02 -0.67
N PHE A 5 -6.22 12.03 -1.97
CA PHE A 5 -5.22 11.11 -2.52
C PHE A 5 -3.82 11.33 -1.93
N ILE A 6 -3.42 12.58 -1.73
CA ILE A 6 -2.10 12.88 -1.13
C ILE A 6 -2.11 12.47 0.34
N LEU A 7 -3.16 12.77 1.08
CA LEU A 7 -3.28 12.42 2.50
C LEU A 7 -3.26 10.91 2.68
N THR A 8 -4.06 10.16 1.90
CA THR A 8 -4.05 8.69 1.93
C THR A 8 -2.68 8.13 1.56
N GLY A 9 -2.06 8.66 0.51
CA GLY A 9 -0.72 8.23 0.10
C GLY A 9 0.35 8.51 1.17
N LEU A 10 0.28 9.66 1.83
CA LEU A 10 1.20 10.03 2.90
C LEU A 10 1.01 9.16 4.14
N LEU A 11 -0.24 8.88 4.54
CA LEU A 11 -0.55 7.98 5.65
C LEU A 11 -0.01 6.57 5.41
N LEU A 12 -0.18 6.04 4.20
CA LEU A 12 0.40 4.75 3.81
C LEU A 12 1.93 4.76 3.90
N LEU A 13 2.56 5.85 3.46
CA LEU A 13 4.01 5.98 3.48
C LEU A 13 4.56 6.09 4.91
N VAL A 14 3.86 6.81 5.79
CA VAL A 14 4.17 6.84 7.24
C VAL A 14 4.02 5.45 7.85
N GLY A 15 2.94 4.71 7.54
CA GLY A 15 2.75 3.34 8.01
C GLY A 15 3.85 2.39 7.52
N ALA A 16 4.28 2.54 6.27
CA ALA A 16 5.39 1.78 5.69
C ALA A 16 6.71 2.02 6.45
N LEU A 17 7.05 3.28 6.69
CA LEU A 17 8.26 3.66 7.43
C LEU A 17 8.20 3.20 8.88
N ALA A 18 7.06 3.35 9.55
CA ALA A 18 6.87 2.86 10.91
C ALA A 18 7.10 1.34 10.98
N ARG A 19 6.51 0.57 10.05
CA ARG A 19 6.71 -0.88 10.00
C ARG A 19 8.16 -1.25 9.72
N LEU A 20 8.84 -0.53 8.82
CA LEU A 20 10.24 -0.75 8.49
C LEU A 20 11.14 -0.53 9.71
N ILE A 21 10.87 0.51 10.51
CA ILE A 21 11.60 0.76 11.77
C ILE A 21 11.36 -0.37 12.77
N LEU A 22 10.10 -0.78 12.97
CA LEU A 22 9.76 -1.90 13.87
C LEU A 22 10.45 -3.21 13.46
N ASP A 23 10.46 -3.53 12.16
CA ASP A 23 11.20 -4.69 11.65
C ASP A 23 12.70 -4.52 11.87
N GLY A 24 13.24 -3.34 11.64
CA GLY A 24 14.64 -3.02 11.93
C GLY A 24 15.00 -3.31 13.38
N LEU A 25 14.18 -2.85 14.33
CA LEU A 25 14.37 -3.10 15.77
C LEU A 25 14.35 -4.60 16.09
N ALA A 26 13.37 -5.34 15.55
CA ALA A 26 13.27 -6.78 15.76
C ALA A 26 14.49 -7.56 15.20
N ILE A 27 15.08 -7.09 14.10
CA ILE A 27 16.30 -7.66 13.53
C ILE A 27 17.50 -7.42 14.46
N PHE A 28 17.60 -6.25 15.09
CA PHE A 28 18.66 -5.98 16.08
C PHE A 28 18.56 -6.88 17.31
N GLU A 29 17.34 -7.18 17.76
CA GLU A 29 17.12 -8.06 18.92
C GLU A 29 17.38 -9.52 18.61
N SER A 30 16.93 -10.00 17.44
CA SER A 30 16.99 -11.42 17.08
C SER A 30 18.27 -11.81 16.33
N ALA A 31 19.05 -10.84 15.84
CA ALA A 31 20.15 -11.04 14.89
C ALA A 31 19.75 -11.83 13.62
N ILE A 32 18.46 -11.91 13.30
CA ILE A 32 17.93 -12.62 12.14
C ILE A 32 17.17 -11.62 11.28
N LEU A 33 17.51 -11.58 9.98
CA LEU A 33 16.81 -10.73 9.01
C LEU A 33 15.45 -11.34 8.68
N ARG A 34 14.39 -10.85 9.34
CA ARG A 34 13.00 -11.21 9.08
C ARG A 34 12.14 -9.95 8.97
N PHE A 35 11.38 -9.88 7.90
CA PHE A 35 10.35 -8.85 7.71
C PHE A 35 8.98 -9.45 7.90
N GLU A 36 8.07 -8.71 8.53
CA GLU A 36 6.70 -9.17 8.64
C GLU A 36 5.98 -9.00 7.29
N THR A 37 5.28 -10.06 6.89
CA THR A 37 4.51 -10.08 5.64
C THR A 37 3.21 -9.32 5.78
N LEU A 38 2.66 -8.82 4.67
CA LEU A 38 1.37 -8.13 4.66
C LEU A 38 0.26 -8.99 5.27
N SER A 39 0.26 -10.30 4.98
CA SER A 39 -0.69 -11.25 5.57
C SER A 39 -0.60 -11.28 7.09
N GLN A 40 0.61 -11.36 7.65
CA GLN A 40 0.81 -11.37 9.11
C GLN A 40 0.34 -10.06 9.74
N THR A 41 0.73 -8.93 9.15
CA THR A 41 0.31 -7.61 9.63
C THR A 41 -1.20 -7.45 9.56
N TRP A 42 -1.82 -7.91 8.48
CA TRP A 42 -3.28 -7.89 8.36
C TRP A 42 -3.96 -8.78 9.39
N GLN A 43 -3.47 -10.00 9.63
CA GLN A 43 -4.04 -10.89 10.65
C GLN A 43 -3.89 -10.31 12.06
N ASN A 44 -2.76 -9.64 12.34
CA ASN A 44 -2.49 -9.03 13.64
C ASN A 44 -3.46 -7.88 13.96
N TYR A 45 -3.83 -7.05 12.98
CA TYR A 45 -4.74 -5.92 13.18
C TYR A 45 -6.21 -6.23 12.87
N PHE A 46 -6.48 -7.10 11.89
CA PHE A 46 -7.80 -7.41 11.34
C PHE A 46 -7.98 -8.92 11.09
N PRO A 47 -8.01 -9.75 12.15
CA PRO A 47 -7.98 -11.21 12.03
C PRO A 47 -9.18 -11.79 11.25
N SER A 48 -10.36 -11.19 11.37
CA SER A 48 -11.56 -11.64 10.66
C SER A 48 -11.64 -11.16 9.21
N GLY A 49 -10.87 -10.14 8.84
CA GLY A 49 -10.97 -9.49 7.52
C GLY A 49 -10.48 -10.37 6.37
N LEU A 50 -9.35 -11.06 6.56
CA LEU A 50 -8.76 -11.91 5.52
C LEU A 50 -9.67 -13.08 5.15
N LYS A 51 -10.23 -13.75 6.15
CA LYS A 51 -11.15 -14.88 5.96
C LYS A 51 -12.42 -14.44 5.21
N PHE A 52 -12.90 -13.22 5.47
CA PHE A 52 -14.04 -12.67 4.76
C PHE A 52 -13.71 -12.43 3.28
N ILE A 53 -12.57 -11.79 2.99
CA ILE A 53 -12.15 -11.53 1.60
C ILE A 53 -11.96 -12.85 0.83
N GLU A 54 -11.31 -13.85 1.42
CA GLU A 54 -11.14 -15.17 0.83
C GLU A 54 -12.48 -15.84 0.49
N THR A 55 -13.51 -15.63 1.32
CA THR A 55 -14.84 -16.25 1.12
C THR A 55 -15.62 -15.63 -0.04
N TYR A 56 -15.47 -14.33 -0.29
CA TYR A 56 -16.26 -13.60 -1.31
C TYR A 56 -15.49 -13.31 -2.59
N MET A 57 -14.19 -13.58 -2.64
CA MET A 57 -13.36 -13.26 -3.79
C MET A 57 -13.20 -14.47 -4.72
N PRO A 58 -13.28 -14.28 -6.06
CA PRO A 58 -13.07 -15.37 -7.01
C PRO A 58 -11.67 -16.00 -6.87
N THR A 59 -11.61 -17.33 -6.83
CA THR A 59 -10.35 -18.09 -6.65
C THR A 59 -9.27 -17.73 -7.66
N ALA A 60 -9.66 -17.44 -8.91
CA ALA A 60 -8.75 -17.04 -9.99
C ALA A 60 -8.05 -15.69 -9.78
N LEU A 61 -8.59 -14.81 -8.92
CA LEU A 61 -7.95 -13.55 -8.54
C LEU A 61 -7.16 -13.68 -7.23
N TRP A 62 -7.57 -14.61 -6.37
CA TRP A 62 -6.92 -14.90 -5.09
C TRP A 62 -5.54 -15.54 -5.30
N ASP A 63 -5.47 -16.55 -6.18
CA ASP A 63 -4.27 -17.32 -6.51
C ASP A 63 -3.99 -17.22 -8.03
N PRO A 64 -2.84 -16.66 -8.49
CA PRO A 64 -1.62 -16.38 -7.73
C PRO A 64 -1.43 -14.93 -7.26
N TYR A 65 -2.23 -13.99 -7.74
CA TYR A 65 -1.89 -12.57 -7.62
C TYR A 65 -2.01 -12.01 -6.20
N LEU A 66 -3.15 -12.23 -5.54
CA LEU A 66 -3.36 -11.67 -4.20
C LEU A 66 -2.47 -12.34 -3.17
N MET A 67 -2.34 -13.67 -3.26
CA MET A 67 -1.47 -14.45 -2.40
C MET A 67 -0.01 -14.00 -2.51
N TRP A 68 0.46 -13.74 -3.73
CA TRP A 68 1.82 -13.22 -3.95
C TRP A 68 2.05 -11.87 -3.28
N VAL A 69 1.08 -10.94 -3.36
CA VAL A 69 1.15 -9.63 -2.69
C VAL A 69 1.09 -9.78 -1.17
N LEU A 70 0.24 -10.66 -0.66
CA LEU A 70 0.07 -10.92 0.78
C LEU A 70 1.34 -11.49 1.43
N GLN A 71 2.19 -12.18 0.65
CA GLN A 71 3.47 -12.70 1.10
C GLN A 71 4.62 -11.69 1.03
N GLN A 72 4.42 -10.53 0.39
CA GLN A 72 5.45 -9.49 0.36
C GLN A 72 5.61 -8.81 1.73
N PRO A 73 6.78 -8.25 2.03
CA PRO A 73 7.00 -7.45 3.24
C PRO A 73 5.99 -6.29 3.35
N SER A 74 5.39 -6.12 4.52
CA SER A 74 4.37 -5.09 4.77
C SER A 74 4.85 -3.69 4.42
N PHE A 75 6.09 -3.34 4.79
CA PHE A 75 6.66 -2.03 4.49
C PHE A 75 6.73 -1.77 2.97
N ALA A 76 7.07 -2.79 2.18
CA ALA A 76 7.21 -2.66 0.74
C ALA A 76 5.84 -2.44 0.10
N VAL A 77 4.82 -3.19 0.54
CA VAL A 77 3.45 -3.03 0.03
C VAL A 77 2.88 -1.66 0.38
N PHE A 78 2.96 -1.24 1.63
CA PHE A 78 2.45 0.07 2.05
C PHE A 78 3.20 1.22 1.39
N GLY A 79 4.53 1.10 1.27
CA GLY A 79 5.37 2.11 0.62
C GLY A 79 5.04 2.25 -0.86
N LEU A 80 4.94 1.14 -1.58
CA LEU A 80 4.59 1.13 -3.00
C LEU A 80 3.17 1.68 -3.22
N ALA A 81 2.19 1.24 -2.41
CA ALA A 81 0.82 1.74 -2.49
C ALA A 81 0.76 3.26 -2.23
N GLY A 82 1.46 3.74 -1.20
CA GLY A 82 1.56 5.17 -0.88
C GLY A 82 2.14 5.99 -2.04
N LEU A 83 3.21 5.51 -2.65
CA LEU A 83 3.82 6.14 -3.83
C LEU A 83 2.87 6.17 -5.02
N VAL A 84 2.14 5.09 -5.30
CA VAL A 84 1.14 5.04 -6.38
C VAL A 84 0.04 6.08 -6.16
N PHE A 85 -0.48 6.20 -4.94
CA PHE A 85 -1.51 7.21 -4.63
C PHE A 85 -1.00 8.65 -4.82
N ILE A 86 0.23 8.94 -4.37
CA ILE A 86 0.87 10.25 -4.56
C ILE A 86 1.08 10.52 -6.05
N PHE A 87 1.61 9.56 -6.80
CA PHE A 87 1.86 9.70 -8.24
C PHE A 87 0.57 9.94 -9.02
N MET A 88 -0.49 9.21 -8.69
CA MET A 88 -1.79 9.36 -9.33
C MET A 88 -2.38 10.76 -9.08
N SER A 89 -2.16 11.34 -7.89
CA SER A 89 -2.52 12.73 -7.60
C SER A 89 -1.80 13.74 -8.52
N PHE A 90 -0.52 13.52 -8.82
CA PHE A 90 0.22 14.37 -9.77
C PHE A 90 -0.28 14.22 -11.21
N MET A 91 -0.70 13.02 -11.62
CA MET A 91 -1.22 12.77 -12.96
C MET A 91 -2.55 13.52 -13.21
N PHE A 92 -3.47 13.52 -12.24
CA PHE A 92 -4.73 14.26 -12.35
C PHE A 92 -4.53 15.77 -12.51
N ARG A 93 -3.47 16.34 -11.92
CA ARG A 93 -3.09 17.75 -12.08
C ARG A 93 -2.72 18.12 -13.52
N ARG A 94 -2.00 17.25 -14.24
CA ARG A 94 -1.56 17.53 -15.63
C ARG A 94 -2.73 17.58 -16.60
N ARG A 95 -3.76 16.78 -16.35
CA ARG A 95 -4.94 16.70 -17.22
C ARG A 95 -5.79 17.97 -17.15
N ASN A 96 -5.84 18.64 -16.00
CA ASN A 96 -6.60 19.88 -15.84
C ASN A 96 -5.93 21.11 -16.46
N LYS A 97 -4.59 21.16 -16.51
CA LYS A 97 -3.85 22.28 -17.14
C LYS A 97 -3.93 22.28 -18.68
N ARG A 98 -4.10 21.11 -19.31
CA ARG A 98 -4.22 21.02 -20.78
C ARG A 98 -5.55 21.53 -21.33
N ARG A 99 -6.61 21.53 -20.53
CA ARG A 99 -7.93 21.99 -20.98
C ARG A 99 -8.05 23.51 -21.08
N LEU A 100 -7.23 24.24 -20.34
CA LEU A 100 -7.23 25.70 -20.30
C LEU A 100 -6.41 26.32 -21.42
N SER A 101 -5.52 25.58 -22.11
CA SER A 101 -4.79 26.13 -23.27
C SER A 101 -5.62 26.13 -24.56
N ASP A 102 -6.65 25.30 -24.63
CA ASP A 102 -7.47 25.11 -25.83
C ASP A 102 -8.66 26.09 -25.87
N GLU A 103 -8.97 26.78 -24.78
CA GLU A 103 -10.04 27.81 -24.69
C GLU A 103 -9.56 29.23 -25.03
N PHE A 104 -8.25 29.47 -25.12
CA PHE A 104 -7.67 30.79 -25.42
C PHE A 104 -7.06 30.90 -26.84
N LEU A 105 -7.34 29.93 -27.71
CA LEU A 105 -7.00 29.93 -29.15
C LEU A 105 -8.27 29.88 -29.99
#